data_AF-A0A067SSZ4-F1
#
_entry.id   AF-A0A067SSZ4-F1
#
_cell.length_a   1.000
_cell.length_b   1.000
_cell.length_c   1.000
_cell.angle_alpha   90.00
_cell.angle_beta   90.00
_cell.angle_gamma   90.00
#
_symmetry.space_group_name_H-M   'P 1'
#
loop_
_entity.id
_entity.type
_entity.pdbx_description
1 polymer ?
#
loop_
_entity_poly.entity_id
_entity_poly.type
_entity_poly.pdbx_seq_one_letter_code
_entity_poly.pdbx_strand_id
1 'polypeptide(L)'
;LGSCWTEENSTEKRLVHFLARWPPSRTPTSYGPWILADRGGMKNSTPNLAGLAADFQSLLSGDNVKIETLDQIAKTNNVLGGKWMVFEESAKIDMLWGKILYDMCMERKKGQAKVSTYKEDEKHVICVYVDDYTDKEEVTALRKALRSVGVKWKIGFKPDAYTHLNIYKDNPWKIRPSRYLE
;
A
#
# COMPACT_ATOMS: atom_id res chain seq x y z
N LEU A 1 1.34 13.62 -7.73
CA LEU A 1 2.73 13.99 -7.33
C LEU A 1 3.57 12.73 -7.25
N GLY A 2 4.87 12.75 -7.58
CA GLY A 2 5.70 11.58 -7.32
C GLY A 2 7.05 11.52 -8.03
N SER A 3 7.76 10.42 -7.84
CA SER A 3 9.04 10.14 -8.50
C SER A 3 9.19 8.65 -8.78
N CYS A 4 9.69 8.31 -9.97
CA CYS A 4 10.14 6.98 -10.31
C CYS A 4 11.66 6.89 -10.16
N TRP A 5 12.12 5.74 -9.72
CA TRP A 5 13.50 5.46 -9.35
C TRP A 5 13.98 4.19 -10.03
N THR A 6 15.27 4.15 -10.31
CA THR A 6 15.96 3.02 -10.93
C THR A 6 17.23 2.72 -10.15
N GLU A 7 17.98 1.71 -10.56
CA GLU A 7 19.29 1.43 -9.97
C GLU A 7 20.24 2.62 -10.11
N GLU A 8 20.22 3.29 -11.26
CA GLU A 8 21.17 4.35 -11.60
C GLU A 8 20.85 5.67 -10.89
N ASN A 9 19.57 5.93 -10.59
CA ASN A 9 19.15 7.22 -10.05
C ASN A 9 18.76 7.20 -8.56
N SER A 10 18.75 6.02 -7.93
CA SER A 10 18.57 5.85 -6.49
C SER A 10 19.79 6.35 -5.74
N THR A 11 19.78 7.65 -5.44
CA THR A 11 20.82 8.35 -4.67
C THR A 11 20.21 9.11 -3.50
N GLU A 12 20.96 9.24 -2.40
CA GLU A 12 20.53 10.04 -1.24
C GLU A 12 20.21 11.49 -1.62
N LYS A 13 21.03 12.08 -2.49
CA LYS A 13 20.82 13.45 -2.99
C LYS A 13 19.45 13.61 -3.65
N ARG A 14 19.07 12.68 -4.53
CA ARG A 14 17.75 12.71 -5.17
C ARG A 14 16.65 12.51 -4.12
N LEU A 15 16.89 11.72 -3.08
CA LEU A 15 15.89 11.43 -2.04
C LEU A 15 15.61 12.67 -1.21
N VAL A 16 16.66 13.34 -0.77
CA VAL A 16 16.58 14.63 -0.08
C VAL A 16 15.85 15.65 -0.95
N HIS A 17 16.18 15.76 -2.23
CA HIS A 17 15.49 16.68 -3.14
C HIS A 17 13.99 16.35 -3.29
N PHE A 18 13.65 15.07 -3.41
CA PHE A 18 12.25 14.64 -3.51
C PHE A 18 11.46 14.95 -2.24
N LEU A 19 12.01 14.64 -1.06
CA LEU A 19 11.40 14.90 0.24
C LEU A 19 11.26 16.41 0.52
N ALA A 20 12.25 17.21 0.12
CA ALA A 20 12.18 18.67 0.24
C ALA A 20 11.10 19.27 -0.67
N ARG A 21 10.92 18.70 -1.87
CA ARG A 21 9.92 19.17 -2.84
C ARG A 21 8.50 18.78 -2.44
N TRP A 22 8.31 17.58 -1.90
CA TRP A 22 6.99 17.02 -1.57
C TRP A 22 6.94 16.47 -0.14
N PRO A 23 7.11 17.31 0.90
CA PRO A 23 6.95 16.89 2.29
C PRO A 23 5.46 16.57 2.56
N PRO A 24 5.09 15.34 2.96
CA PRO A 24 3.70 14.97 3.18
C PRO A 24 2.97 15.92 4.14
N SER A 25 3.64 16.34 5.22
CA SER A 25 3.10 17.22 6.26
C SER A 25 2.63 18.60 5.77
N ARG A 26 3.09 19.06 4.60
CA ARG A 26 2.80 20.39 4.06
C ARG A 26 2.30 20.39 2.63
N THR A 27 2.24 19.24 1.97
CA THR A 27 1.78 19.16 0.58
C THR A 27 0.26 19.16 0.56
N PRO A 28 -0.43 20.19 0.04
CA PRO A 28 -1.88 20.27 0.15
C PRO A 28 -2.60 19.34 -0.83
N THR A 29 -3.83 18.97 -0.48
CA THR A 29 -4.70 18.11 -1.31
C THR A 29 -5.04 18.69 -2.68
N SER A 30 -4.87 19.99 -2.90
CA SER A 30 -5.05 20.65 -4.20
C SER A 30 -4.10 20.14 -5.28
N TYR A 31 -2.95 19.57 -4.91
CA TYR A 31 -2.05 18.87 -5.84
C TYR A 31 -2.44 17.40 -6.10
N GLY A 32 -3.52 16.94 -5.45
CA GLY A 32 -4.01 15.57 -5.48
C GLY A 32 -3.87 14.87 -4.13
N PRO A 33 -4.48 13.67 -3.98
CA PRO A 33 -4.55 12.96 -2.71
C PRO A 33 -3.28 12.20 -2.32
N TRP A 34 -2.33 12.01 -3.26
CA TRP A 34 -1.19 11.11 -3.07
C TRP A 34 0.13 11.70 -3.58
N ILE A 35 1.19 11.46 -2.81
CA ILE A 35 2.60 11.55 -3.21
C ILE A 35 3.08 10.12 -3.45
N LEU A 36 3.50 9.81 -4.66
CA LEU A 36 3.91 8.46 -5.07
C LEU A 36 5.44 8.34 -5.17
N ALA A 37 5.96 7.18 -4.81
CA ALA A 37 7.34 6.78 -5.07
C ALA A 37 7.36 5.35 -5.61
N ASP A 38 8.05 5.16 -6.73
CA ASP A 38 8.16 3.86 -7.39
C ASP A 38 9.63 3.54 -7.63
N ARG A 39 10.14 2.46 -7.04
CA ARG A 39 11.52 2.00 -7.23
C ARG A 39 11.68 1.02 -8.39
N GLY A 40 10.58 0.55 -8.97
CA GLY A 40 10.57 -0.59 -9.86
C GLY A 40 10.87 -1.90 -9.12
N GLY A 41 11.19 -2.95 -9.88
CA GLY A 41 11.41 -4.30 -9.34
C GLY A 41 10.13 -5.03 -8.91
N MET A 42 8.97 -4.38 -9.05
CA MET A 42 7.64 -4.96 -8.89
C MET A 42 7.31 -5.81 -10.12
N LYS A 43 6.66 -6.97 -9.92
CA LYS A 43 6.21 -7.86 -10.98
C LYS A 43 5.08 -7.19 -11.76
N ASN A 44 5.17 -7.24 -13.09
CA ASN A 44 4.05 -6.88 -13.94
C ASN A 44 2.98 -7.97 -13.85
N SER A 45 1.81 -7.63 -13.30
CA SER A 45 0.62 -8.48 -13.34
C SER A 45 -0.45 -7.81 -14.20
N THR A 46 -1.25 -8.62 -14.89
CA THR A 46 -2.43 -8.17 -15.61
C THR A 46 -3.66 -8.59 -14.81
N PRO A 47 -4.23 -7.71 -13.96
CA PRO A 47 -5.38 -8.05 -13.15
C PRO A 47 -6.67 -8.11 -13.99
N ASN A 48 -7.47 -9.16 -13.83
CA ASN A 48 -8.81 -9.27 -14.43
C ASN A 48 -9.87 -8.62 -13.52
N LEU A 49 -9.93 -7.30 -13.51
CA LEU A 49 -10.87 -6.56 -12.66
C LEU A 49 -12.35 -6.83 -13.03
N ALA A 50 -12.64 -7.07 -14.31
CA ALA A 50 -14.00 -7.39 -14.76
C ALA A 50 -14.45 -8.76 -14.24
N GLY A 51 -13.59 -9.78 -14.32
CA GLY A 51 -13.85 -11.09 -13.74
C GLY A 51 -13.95 -11.05 -12.22
N LEU A 52 -13.10 -10.28 -11.54
CA LEU A 52 -13.18 -10.09 -10.09
C LEU A 52 -14.55 -9.53 -9.69
N ALA A 53 -15.05 -8.53 -10.42
CA ALA A 53 -16.36 -7.95 -10.18
C ALA A 53 -17.50 -8.95 -10.44
N ALA A 54 -17.43 -9.72 -11.54
CA ALA A 54 -18.43 -10.73 -11.89
C ALA A 54 -18.49 -11.87 -10.85
N ASP A 55 -17.34 -12.38 -10.41
CA ASP A 55 -17.26 -13.40 -9.38
C ASP A 55 -17.79 -12.86 -8.04
N PHE A 56 -17.49 -11.60 -7.71
CA PHE A 56 -18.04 -10.97 -6.51
C PHE A 56 -19.57 -10.84 -6.56
N GLN A 57 -20.17 -10.50 -7.70
CA GLN A 57 -21.63 -10.51 -7.86
C GLN A 57 -22.24 -11.90 -7.64
N SER A 58 -21.52 -12.95 -8.05
CA SER A 58 -21.93 -14.33 -7.79
C SER A 58 -21.88 -14.67 -6.29
N LEU A 59 -20.85 -14.19 -5.56
CA LEU A 59 -20.78 -14.32 -4.11
C LEU A 59 -21.91 -13.58 -3.38
N LEU A 60 -22.27 -12.37 -3.86
CA LEU A 60 -23.39 -11.60 -3.30
C LEU A 60 -24.72 -12.35 -3.48
N SER A 61 -24.95 -12.90 -4.68
CA SER A 61 -26.19 -13.62 -5.01
C SER A 61 -26.34 -14.92 -4.21
N GLY A 62 -25.22 -15.55 -3.82
CA GLY A 62 -25.18 -16.76 -3.02
C GLY A 62 -24.96 -16.55 -1.52
N ASP A 63 -25.02 -15.30 -1.02
CA ASP A 63 -24.72 -14.93 0.37
C ASP A 63 -23.42 -15.58 0.92
N ASN A 64 -22.36 -15.54 0.12
CA ASN A 64 -21.12 -16.26 0.40
C ASN A 64 -19.88 -15.35 0.39
N VAL A 65 -20.06 -14.08 0.78
CA VAL A 65 -18.95 -13.13 0.94
C VAL A 65 -18.24 -13.42 2.25
N LYS A 66 -17.08 -14.08 2.16
CA LYS A 66 -16.23 -14.51 3.28
C LYS A 66 -14.76 -14.27 2.91
N ILE A 67 -13.86 -14.30 3.89
CA ILE A 67 -12.44 -14.04 3.65
C ILE A 67 -11.87 -15.05 2.63
N GLU A 68 -12.25 -16.31 2.74
CA GLU A 68 -11.77 -17.41 1.91
C GLU A 68 -12.26 -17.28 0.46
N THR A 69 -13.52 -16.90 0.27
CA THR A 69 -14.10 -16.72 -1.07
C THR A 69 -13.56 -15.48 -1.74
N LEU A 70 -13.31 -14.40 -0.98
CA LEU A 70 -12.61 -13.22 -1.48
C LEU A 70 -11.17 -13.52 -1.91
N ASP A 71 -10.45 -14.32 -1.11
CA ASP A 71 -9.11 -14.78 -1.49
C ASP A 71 -9.15 -15.65 -2.75
N GLN A 72 -10.17 -16.49 -2.90
CA GLN A 72 -10.33 -17.35 -4.07
C GLN A 72 -10.54 -16.52 -5.35
N ILE A 73 -11.48 -15.56 -5.34
CA ILE A 73 -11.77 -14.75 -6.53
C ILE A 73 -10.63 -13.79 -6.86
N ALA A 74 -9.88 -13.31 -5.85
CA ALA A 74 -8.67 -12.53 -6.08
C ALA A 74 -7.60 -13.34 -6.83
N LYS A 75 -7.38 -14.60 -6.43
CA LYS A 75 -6.45 -15.51 -7.11
C LYS A 75 -6.90 -15.87 -8.52
N THR A 76 -8.16 -16.27 -8.68
CA THR A 76 -8.74 -16.61 -9.99
C THR A 76 -8.57 -15.47 -10.99
N ASN A 77 -8.68 -14.23 -10.52
CA ASN A 77 -8.63 -13.04 -11.37
C ASN A 77 -7.28 -12.30 -11.36
N ASN A 78 -6.23 -12.91 -10.81
CA ASN A 78 -4.89 -12.32 -10.75
C ASN A 78 -4.85 -10.92 -10.11
N VAL A 79 -5.72 -10.65 -9.13
CA VAL A 79 -5.75 -9.39 -8.35
C VAL A 79 -5.03 -9.62 -7.02
N LEU A 80 -3.74 -9.89 -7.13
CA LEU A 80 -2.88 -10.38 -6.05
C LEU A 80 -2.11 -9.28 -5.33
N GLY A 81 -2.15 -8.04 -5.82
CA GLY A 81 -1.51 -6.91 -5.16
C GLY A 81 -2.08 -6.66 -3.77
N GLY A 82 -1.30 -6.00 -2.93
CA GLY A 82 -1.78 -5.51 -1.64
C GLY A 82 -0.80 -4.57 -0.99
N LYS A 83 -1.21 -3.97 0.14
CA LYS A 83 -0.41 -2.95 0.82
C LYS A 83 -0.47 -3.05 2.33
N TRP A 84 0.67 -2.84 2.98
CA TRP A 84 0.72 -2.47 4.39
C TRP A 84 0.29 -1.01 4.53
N MET A 85 -0.65 -0.73 5.45
CA MET A 85 -1.16 0.62 5.73
C MET A 85 -0.60 1.13 7.06
N VAL A 86 0.28 2.13 6.98
CA VAL A 86 0.95 2.76 8.12
C VAL A 86 0.33 4.13 8.37
N PHE A 87 -0.28 4.31 9.53
CA PHE A 87 -0.87 5.58 9.93
C PHE A 87 0.07 6.34 10.88
N GLU A 88 0.28 7.62 10.65
CA GLU A 88 1.18 8.47 11.45
C GLU A 88 0.70 9.92 11.50
N GLU A 89 1.05 10.62 12.59
CA GLU A 89 0.73 12.03 12.80
C GLU A 89 1.55 12.95 11.88
N SER A 90 1.00 14.10 11.51
CA SER A 90 1.66 15.09 10.65
C SER A 90 3.01 15.58 11.19
N ALA A 91 3.20 15.58 12.52
CA ALA A 91 4.47 15.95 13.15
C ALA A 91 5.61 14.94 12.90
N LYS A 92 5.29 13.69 12.55
CA LYS A 92 6.27 12.60 12.38
C LYS A 92 6.32 12.04 10.96
N ILE A 93 5.32 12.36 10.14
CA ILE A 93 5.14 11.73 8.83
C ILE A 93 6.33 11.94 7.88
N ASP A 94 6.91 13.14 7.83
CA ASP A 94 8.00 13.45 6.88
C ASP A 94 9.22 12.58 7.14
N MET A 95 9.58 12.41 8.42
CA MET A 95 10.70 11.58 8.85
C MET A 95 10.43 10.10 8.57
N LEU A 96 9.23 9.61 8.90
CA LEU A 96 8.86 8.22 8.67
C LEU A 96 8.84 7.90 7.16
N TRP A 97 8.27 8.79 6.36
CA TRP A 97 8.24 8.68 4.91
C TRP A 97 9.65 8.62 4.31
N GLY A 98 10.54 9.51 4.75
CA GLY A 98 11.94 9.49 4.31
C GLY A 98 12.66 8.18 4.62
N LYS A 99 12.46 7.62 5.81
CA LYS A 99 13.05 6.32 6.19
C LYS A 99 12.51 5.15 5.36
N ILE A 100 11.20 5.12 5.13
CA ILE A 100 10.58 4.09 4.28
C ILE A 100 11.10 4.19 2.84
N LEU A 101 11.24 5.40 2.30
CA LEU A 101 11.79 5.58 0.96
C LEU A 101 13.26 5.22 0.86
N TYR A 102 14.06 5.53 1.88
CA TYR A 102 15.45 5.13 1.93
C TYR A 102 15.58 3.59 1.90
N ASP A 103 14.86 2.90 2.78
CA ASP A 103 14.84 1.43 2.80
C ASP A 103 14.35 0.85 1.46
N MET A 104 13.25 1.36 0.91
CA MET A 104 12.71 0.89 -0.36
C MET A 104 13.67 1.10 -1.54
N CYS A 105 14.25 2.30 -1.67
CA CYS A 105 15.05 2.67 -2.84
C CYS A 105 16.50 2.18 -2.77
N MET A 106 17.10 2.18 -1.58
CA MET A 106 18.54 1.91 -1.38
C MET A 106 18.81 0.49 -0.88
N GLU A 107 18.04 0.02 0.12
CA GLU A 107 18.29 -1.26 0.78
C GLU A 107 17.58 -2.40 0.06
N ARG A 108 16.24 -2.30 -0.07
CA ARG A 108 15.40 -3.30 -0.74
C ARG A 108 15.56 -3.27 -2.26
N LYS A 109 15.90 -2.09 -2.82
CA LYS A 109 16.06 -1.84 -4.26
C LYS A 109 14.84 -2.25 -5.11
N LYS A 110 13.66 -2.37 -4.48
CA LYS A 110 12.40 -2.69 -5.12
C LYS A 110 11.24 -2.13 -4.29
N GLY A 111 10.12 -1.87 -4.95
CA GLY A 111 8.87 -1.56 -4.26
C GLY A 111 8.18 -0.31 -4.78
N GLN A 112 6.92 -0.19 -4.41
CA GLN A 112 6.12 1.00 -4.62
C GLN A 112 5.52 1.43 -3.29
N ALA A 113 5.48 2.74 -3.08
CA ALA A 113 4.80 3.32 -1.93
C ALA A 113 4.10 4.62 -2.29
N LYS A 114 3.08 4.96 -1.51
CA LYS A 114 2.45 6.28 -1.58
C LYS A 114 2.08 6.77 -0.19
N VAL A 115 2.08 8.08 -0.02
CA VAL A 115 1.67 8.74 1.21
C VAL A 115 0.60 9.78 0.90
N SER A 116 -0.40 9.90 1.78
CA SER A 116 -1.46 10.89 1.63
C SER A 116 -0.91 12.31 1.75
N THR A 117 -1.47 13.23 0.98
CA THR A 117 -1.22 14.67 1.15
C THR A 117 -1.84 15.18 2.46
N TYR A 118 -1.41 16.37 2.88
CA TYR A 118 -1.82 16.99 4.13
C TYR A 118 -3.30 17.38 4.10
N LYS A 119 -4.00 16.96 5.15
CA LYS A 119 -5.35 17.41 5.49
C LYS A 119 -5.40 17.71 6.98
N GLU A 120 -5.99 18.84 7.32
CA GLU A 120 -6.14 19.27 8.71
C GLU A 120 -6.92 18.24 9.53
N ASP A 121 -6.49 18.02 10.77
CA ASP A 121 -7.06 17.07 11.74
C ASP A 121 -7.12 15.60 11.30
N GLU A 122 -6.42 15.22 10.23
CA GLU A 122 -6.34 13.82 9.78
C GLU A 122 -4.92 13.27 9.88
N LYS A 123 -4.83 11.99 10.30
CA LYS A 123 -3.59 11.23 10.22
C LYS A 123 -3.23 10.99 8.77
N HIS A 124 -1.93 10.99 8.50
CA HIS A 124 -1.43 10.51 7.22
C HIS A 124 -1.49 8.99 7.16
N VAL A 125 -1.64 8.46 5.94
CA VAL A 125 -1.45 7.04 5.65
C VAL A 125 -0.36 6.87 4.61
N ILE A 126 0.59 5.99 4.90
CA ILE A 126 1.56 5.44 3.96
C ILE A 126 1.11 4.04 3.57
N CYS A 127 0.97 3.80 2.28
CA CYS A 127 0.72 2.48 1.72
C CYS A 127 2.02 1.98 1.08
N VAL A 128 2.52 0.82 1.52
CA VAL A 128 3.71 0.17 0.95
C VAL A 128 3.32 -1.18 0.38
N TYR A 129 3.62 -1.40 -0.89
CA TYR A 129 2.99 -2.45 -1.71
C TYR A 129 3.82 -3.72 -1.81
N VAL A 130 3.11 -4.83 -2.01
CA VAL A 130 3.63 -6.11 -2.50
C VAL A 130 2.83 -6.51 -3.74
N ASP A 131 3.48 -7.21 -4.66
CA ASP A 131 2.86 -7.65 -5.92
C ASP A 131 1.87 -8.79 -5.75
N ASP A 132 2.16 -9.66 -4.79
CA ASP A 132 1.41 -10.88 -4.54
C ASP A 132 1.30 -11.12 -3.03
N TYR A 133 0.12 -10.90 -2.47
CA TYR A 133 -0.11 -11.12 -1.05
C TYR A 133 -0.14 -12.60 -0.66
N THR A 134 -0.19 -13.51 -1.63
CA THR A 134 -0.09 -14.95 -1.40
C THR A 134 1.35 -15.41 -1.17
N ASP A 135 2.33 -14.60 -1.61
CA ASP A 135 3.73 -14.69 -1.21
C ASP A 135 3.90 -14.18 0.23
N LYS A 136 3.63 -15.08 1.18
CA LYS A 136 3.72 -14.78 2.62
C LYS A 136 5.13 -14.39 3.04
N GLU A 137 6.15 -14.87 2.33
CA GLU A 137 7.54 -14.53 2.63
C GLU A 137 7.80 -13.07 2.32
N GLU A 138 7.39 -12.57 1.14
CA GLU A 138 7.52 -11.15 0.79
C GLU A 138 6.66 -10.26 1.69
N VAL A 139 5.41 -10.64 1.99
CA VAL A 139 4.54 -9.88 2.91
C VAL A 139 5.20 -9.74 4.28
N THR A 140 5.78 -10.82 4.80
CA THR A 140 6.45 -10.85 6.10
C THR A 140 7.78 -10.10 6.07
N ALA A 141 8.57 -10.24 5.00
CA ALA A 141 9.83 -9.55 4.82
C ALA A 141 9.63 -8.03 4.74
N LEU A 142 8.62 -7.56 3.99
CA LEU A 142 8.27 -6.15 3.95
C LEU A 142 7.79 -5.66 5.33
N ARG A 143 6.99 -6.45 6.05
CA ARG A 143 6.56 -6.08 7.41
C ARG A 143 7.75 -5.92 8.35
N LYS A 144 8.75 -6.81 8.28
CA LYS A 144 9.99 -6.74 9.06
C LYS A 144 10.82 -5.50 8.71
N ALA A 145 10.95 -5.16 7.42
CA ALA A 145 11.61 -3.94 6.98
C ALA A 145 10.90 -2.68 7.52
N LEU A 146 9.56 -2.66 7.51
CA LEU A 146 8.81 -1.55 8.13
C LEU A 146 9.09 -1.44 9.64
N ARG A 147 9.26 -2.58 10.35
CA ARG A 147 9.65 -2.55 11.78
C ARG A 147 11.04 -1.96 11.98
N SER A 148 12.03 -2.33 11.16
CA SER A 148 13.41 -1.86 11.31
C SER A 148 13.53 -0.34 11.10
N VAL A 149 12.69 0.25 10.25
CA VAL A 149 12.66 1.71 10.03
C VAL A 149 11.79 2.49 11.04
N GLY A 150 11.14 1.79 11.98
CA GLY A 150 10.46 2.42 13.12
C GLY A 150 8.95 2.19 13.22
N VAL A 151 8.32 1.45 12.30
CA VAL A 151 6.89 1.09 12.36
C VAL A 151 6.67 -0.07 13.33
N LYS A 152 6.73 0.24 14.62
CA LYS A 152 6.70 -0.75 15.73
C LYS A 152 5.29 -1.16 16.15
N TRP A 153 4.28 -0.34 15.87
CA TRP A 153 2.88 -0.63 16.19
C TRP A 153 2.24 -1.60 15.19
N LYS A 154 1.07 -2.15 15.56
CA LYS A 154 0.30 -3.04 14.69
C LYS A 154 -0.26 -2.27 13.49
N ILE A 155 -0.05 -2.79 12.30
CA ILE A 155 -0.56 -2.24 11.04
C ILE A 155 -1.36 -3.29 10.27
N GLY A 156 -2.29 -2.84 9.44
CA GLY A 156 -3.12 -3.73 8.63
C GLY A 156 -2.56 -3.90 7.22
N PHE A 157 -2.57 -5.13 6.71
CA PHE A 157 -2.34 -5.41 5.30
C PHE A 157 -3.68 -5.50 4.57
N LYS A 158 -3.90 -4.69 3.53
CA LYS A 158 -5.12 -4.70 2.72
C LYS A 158 -4.83 -5.22 1.31
N PRO A 159 -5.41 -6.36 0.89
CA PRO A 159 -5.38 -6.79 -0.51
C PRO A 159 -6.03 -5.75 -1.43
N ASP A 160 -5.51 -5.59 -2.65
CA ASP A 160 -6.06 -4.68 -3.64
C ASP A 160 -7.46 -5.11 -4.08
N ALA A 161 -7.74 -6.41 -4.13
CA ALA A 161 -9.08 -6.93 -4.36
C ALA A 161 -10.12 -6.31 -3.40
N TYR A 162 -9.79 -6.13 -2.12
CA TYR A 162 -10.71 -5.51 -1.16
C TYR A 162 -10.95 -4.02 -1.47
N THR A 163 -9.96 -3.35 -2.05
CA THR A 163 -10.11 -1.96 -2.51
C THR A 163 -11.04 -1.89 -3.73
N HIS A 164 -10.84 -2.78 -4.71
CA HIS A 164 -11.68 -2.84 -5.92
C HIS A 164 -13.13 -3.25 -5.63
N LEU A 165 -13.34 -4.10 -4.62
CA LEU A 165 -14.66 -4.58 -4.22
C LEU A 165 -15.34 -3.69 -3.15
N ASN A 166 -14.77 -2.52 -2.86
CA ASN A 166 -15.28 -1.58 -1.85
C ASN A 166 -15.44 -2.16 -0.44
N ILE A 167 -14.57 -3.12 -0.07
CA ILE A 167 -14.51 -3.67 1.28
C ILE A 167 -13.68 -2.73 2.15
N TYR A 168 -14.38 -1.82 2.82
CA TYR A 168 -13.83 -0.85 3.77
C TYR A 168 -14.30 -1.18 5.19
N LYS A 169 -13.94 -0.30 6.14
CA LYS A 169 -14.48 -0.36 7.49
C LYS A 169 -16.02 -0.29 7.40
N ASP A 170 -16.69 -1.00 8.29
CA ASP A 170 -18.15 -0.99 8.43
C ASP A 170 -18.94 -1.58 7.23
N ASN A 171 -18.30 -2.40 6.39
CA ASN A 171 -18.98 -3.17 5.35
C ASN A 171 -20.06 -4.12 5.93
N PRO A 172 -21.10 -4.46 5.14
CA PRO A 172 -22.25 -5.24 5.62
C PRO A 172 -21.88 -6.66 6.10
N TRP A 173 -20.79 -7.23 5.58
CA TRP A 173 -20.34 -8.60 5.91
C TRP A 173 -19.50 -8.67 7.19
N LYS A 174 -19.26 -7.54 7.87
CA LYS A 174 -18.42 -7.43 9.07
C LYS A 174 -17.00 -7.99 8.87
N ILE A 175 -16.54 -8.03 7.62
CA ILE A 175 -15.19 -8.47 7.27
C ILE A 175 -14.23 -7.35 7.62
N ARG A 176 -13.11 -7.69 8.28
CA ARG A 176 -12.08 -6.70 8.51
C ARG A 176 -11.46 -6.28 7.17
N PRO A 177 -11.29 -4.98 6.87
CA PRO A 177 -10.68 -4.51 5.62
C PRO A 177 -9.14 -4.73 5.57
N SER A 178 -8.61 -5.62 6.41
CA SER A 178 -7.21 -6.03 6.43
C SER A 178 -7.15 -7.55 6.56
N ARG A 179 -6.41 -8.18 5.66
CA ARG A 179 -6.21 -9.64 5.60
C ARG A 179 -5.20 -10.14 6.62
N TYR A 180 -4.18 -9.32 6.92
CA TYR A 180 -3.20 -9.55 7.98
C TYR A 180 -3.18 -8.35 8.92
N LEU A 181 -2.93 -8.60 10.21
CA LEU A 181 -2.69 -7.57 11.23
C LEU A 181 -1.45 -7.97 12.02
N GLU A 182 -0.38 -7.18 11.89
CA GLU A 182 0.93 -7.45 12.49
C GLU A 182 1.53 -6.21 13.14
#